data_AF-A0A1V4ZC49-F1
#
_entry.id   AF-A0A1V4ZC49-F1
#
_cell.length_a   1.000
_cell.length_b   1.000
_cell.length_c   1.000
_cell.angle_alpha   90.00
_cell.angle_beta   90.00
_cell.angle_gamma   90.00
#
_symmetry.space_group_name_H-M   'P 1'
#
loop_
_entity.id
_entity.type
_entity.pdbx_description
1 polymer ?
#
loop_
_entity_poly.entity_id
_entity_poly.type
_entity_poly.pdbx_seq_one_letter_code
_entity_poly.pdbx_strand_id
1 'polypeptide(L)'
;MESIQWDQARDSYCYPFDLRQFHRKKEFPEEFFNLQSKGGRDVTIQFENRFRTLARNHCEVYIEVLFWKLFSKRVKDPALDSNSWYNSAIDILKKTSPYAFWTEISDFVDALNHDNIHDVMKNYQRIAGHIRIRNKLIIPLTFTSLAYPEILPMIDTVVISWINGNLKEHNTGRKNTLIAFPIMTPTIENDLPRYIRWVGWCRESAEILNHLSRYNDWRPRDVEMAVFTYQRLGLGKQLEILHRA
;
A
#
# COMPACT_ATOMS: atom_id res chain seq x y z
N MET A 1 15.76 -15.87 -18.63
CA MET A 1 16.61 -15.21 -17.61
C MET A 1 15.94 -13.96 -17.02
N GLU A 2 14.76 -13.56 -17.50
CA GLU A 2 14.08 -12.28 -17.24
C GLU A 2 13.41 -12.11 -15.86
N SER A 3 13.54 -13.08 -14.96
CA SER A 3 12.82 -13.12 -13.68
C SER A 3 13.71 -13.07 -12.43
N ILE A 4 15.04 -13.21 -12.60
CA ILE A 4 15.98 -13.23 -11.48
C ILE A 4 15.99 -11.87 -10.76
N GLN A 5 15.89 -10.77 -11.51
CA GLN A 5 15.89 -9.42 -10.92
C GLN A 5 14.62 -9.14 -10.11
N TRP A 6 13.47 -9.62 -10.60
CA TRP A 6 12.19 -9.50 -9.90
C TRP A 6 12.21 -10.32 -8.60
N ASP A 7 12.66 -11.58 -8.65
CA ASP A 7 12.80 -12.43 -7.46
C ASP A 7 13.74 -11.79 -6.43
N GLN A 8 14.88 -11.26 -6.87
CA GLN A 8 15.83 -10.56 -6.00
C GLN A 8 15.22 -9.29 -5.37
N ALA A 9 14.50 -8.47 -6.15
CA ALA A 9 13.87 -7.26 -5.65
C ALA A 9 12.74 -7.55 -4.66
N ARG A 10 11.95 -8.60 -4.90
CA ARG A 10 10.93 -9.11 -3.98
C ARG A 10 11.56 -9.64 -2.69
N ASP A 11 12.58 -10.48 -2.79
CA ASP A 11 13.23 -11.11 -1.64
C ASP A 11 14.02 -10.09 -0.80
N SER A 12 14.48 -9.01 -1.42
CA SER A 12 15.18 -7.90 -0.75
C SER A 12 14.25 -6.87 -0.11
N TYR A 13 12.92 -7.06 -0.20
CA TYR A 13 11.97 -6.11 0.36
C TYR A 13 12.15 -5.93 1.86
N CYS A 14 12.30 -4.67 2.28
CA CYS A 14 12.56 -4.34 3.67
C CYS A 14 11.92 -3.00 4.06
N TYR A 15 10.90 -3.07 4.93
CA TYR A 15 10.26 -1.90 5.53
C TYR A 15 10.26 -2.05 7.06
N PRO A 16 11.33 -1.61 7.75
CA PRO A 16 11.47 -1.76 9.19
C PRO A 16 10.48 -0.88 9.95
N PHE A 17 10.10 -1.32 11.15
CA PHE A 17 9.26 -0.56 12.05
C PHE A 17 9.45 -0.96 13.52
N ASP A 18 9.14 -0.05 14.42
CA ASP A 18 9.08 -0.31 15.85
C ASP A 18 7.85 0.37 16.45
N LEU A 19 6.75 -0.38 16.56
CA LEU A 19 5.49 0.13 17.09
C LEU A 19 5.61 0.53 18.56
N ARG A 20 6.58 -0.01 19.30
CA ARG A 20 6.82 0.35 20.72
C ARG A 20 7.25 1.80 20.88
N GLN A 21 7.68 2.45 19.80
CA GLN A 21 8.02 3.87 19.81
C GLN A 21 6.79 4.76 19.68
N PHE A 22 5.59 4.21 19.48
CA PHE A 22 4.36 4.99 19.40
C PHE A 22 4.10 5.72 20.72
N HIS A 23 4.06 7.05 20.66
CA HIS A 23 4.04 7.90 21.84
C HIS A 23 2.74 7.78 22.66
N ARG A 24 1.62 7.40 22.02
CA ARG A 24 0.31 7.18 22.67
C ARG A 24 0.03 5.72 22.98
N LYS A 25 1.01 4.81 22.89
CA LYS A 25 0.77 3.36 23.11
C LYS A 25 0.11 3.02 24.45
N LYS A 26 0.32 3.85 25.49
CA LYS A 26 -0.30 3.69 26.82
C LYS A 26 -1.82 3.89 26.82
N GLU A 27 -2.41 4.44 25.76
CA GLU A 27 -3.86 4.59 25.60
C GLU A 27 -4.54 3.31 25.08
N PHE A 28 -3.76 2.29 24.74
CA PHE A 28 -4.23 1.07 24.09
C PHE A 28 -3.81 -0.17 24.90
N PRO A 29 -4.50 -1.31 24.73
CA PRO A 29 -4.09 -2.56 25.36
C PRO A 29 -2.65 -2.96 24.98
N GLU A 30 -1.93 -3.59 25.91
CA GLU A 30 -0.48 -3.83 25.80
C GLU A 30 -0.08 -4.70 24.61
N GLU A 31 -0.97 -5.58 24.15
CA GLU A 31 -0.76 -6.43 22.99
C GLU A 31 -0.74 -5.66 21.66
N PHE A 32 -1.25 -4.41 21.65
CA PHE A 32 -1.14 -3.50 20.52
C PHE A 32 0.09 -2.60 20.74
N PHE A 33 0.84 -2.35 19.68
CA PHE A 33 2.10 -1.57 19.73
C PHE A 33 3.28 -2.20 20.48
N ASN A 34 3.26 -3.51 20.78
CA ASN A 34 4.44 -4.23 21.29
C ASN A 34 5.27 -4.95 20.21
N LEU A 35 5.06 -4.60 18.93
CA LEU A 35 5.73 -5.22 17.79
C LEU A 35 6.91 -4.37 17.30
N GLN A 36 8.01 -5.03 16.99
CA GLN A 36 9.15 -4.46 16.27
C GLN A 36 9.61 -5.43 15.19
N SER A 37 10.13 -4.90 14.09
CA SER A 37 10.74 -5.72 13.05
C SER A 37 11.79 -4.95 12.28
N LYS A 38 12.82 -5.68 11.82
CA LYS A 38 13.80 -5.19 10.85
C LYS A 38 13.21 -5.07 9.43
N GLY A 39 11.95 -5.42 9.22
CA GLY A 39 11.31 -5.48 7.90
C GLY A 39 11.44 -6.86 7.28
N GLY A 40 11.15 -6.98 5.98
CA GLY A 40 11.14 -8.26 5.27
C GLY A 40 9.77 -8.54 4.65
N ARG A 41 9.74 -9.23 3.51
CA ARG A 41 8.48 -9.68 2.90
C ARG A 41 7.64 -10.50 3.87
N ASP A 42 8.24 -11.51 4.50
CA ASP A 42 7.52 -12.43 5.41
C ASP A 42 6.94 -11.70 6.62
N VAL A 43 7.68 -10.74 7.17
CA VAL A 43 7.19 -9.89 8.27
C VAL A 43 6.01 -9.06 7.79
N THR A 44 6.08 -8.48 6.58
CA THR A 44 4.96 -7.70 6.05
C THR A 44 3.73 -8.58 5.79
N ILE A 45 3.91 -9.83 5.33
CA ILE A 45 2.82 -10.80 5.21
C ILE A 45 2.21 -11.12 6.59
N GLN A 46 3.03 -11.32 7.62
CA GLN A 46 2.53 -11.52 8.98
C GLN A 46 1.74 -10.30 9.50
N PHE A 47 2.20 -9.09 9.18
CA PHE A 47 1.52 -7.86 9.51
C PHE A 47 0.18 -7.70 8.76
N GLU A 48 0.16 -8.02 7.46
CA GLU A 48 -1.04 -8.11 6.62
C GLU A 48 -2.06 -9.11 7.21
N ASN A 49 -1.60 -10.31 7.56
CA ASN A 49 -2.45 -11.35 8.14
C ASN A 49 -3.04 -10.91 9.48
N ARG A 50 -2.21 -10.34 10.38
CA ARG A 50 -2.67 -9.79 11.66
C ARG A 50 -3.73 -8.71 11.45
N PHE A 51 -3.50 -7.79 10.51
CA PHE A 51 -4.46 -6.74 10.18
C PHE A 51 -5.80 -7.35 9.77
N ARG A 52 -5.82 -8.31 8.84
CA ARG A 52 -7.07 -8.98 8.39
C ARG A 52 -7.81 -9.70 9.52
N THR A 53 -7.09 -10.32 10.45
CA THR A 53 -7.70 -11.02 11.59
C THR A 53 -8.39 -10.08 12.56
N LEU A 54 -7.85 -8.87 12.78
CA LEU A 54 -8.27 -7.98 13.86
C LEU A 54 -9.10 -6.77 13.41
N ALA A 55 -8.94 -6.32 12.17
CA ALA A 55 -9.48 -5.04 11.69
C ALA A 55 -11.01 -4.93 11.73
N ARG A 56 -11.74 -6.04 11.75
CA ARG A 56 -13.21 -6.01 11.93
C ARG A 56 -13.66 -5.59 13.32
N ASN A 57 -12.82 -5.82 14.34
CA ASN A 57 -13.21 -5.70 15.74
C ASN A 57 -12.37 -4.69 16.52
N HIS A 58 -11.17 -4.36 16.04
CA HIS A 58 -10.20 -3.55 16.78
C HIS A 58 -9.81 -2.31 15.98
N CYS A 59 -10.00 -1.13 16.56
CA CYS A 59 -9.56 0.13 15.93
C CYS A 59 -8.03 0.28 15.96
N GLU A 60 -7.39 -0.38 16.94
CA GLU A 60 -5.97 -0.35 17.24
C GLU A 60 -5.12 -0.73 16.03
N VAL A 61 -5.52 -1.75 15.27
CA VAL A 61 -4.74 -2.19 14.10
C VAL A 61 -4.75 -1.16 12.96
N TYR A 62 -5.79 -0.33 12.82
CA TYR A 62 -5.76 0.79 11.88
C TYR A 62 -4.77 1.87 12.34
N ILE A 63 -4.65 2.06 13.65
CA ILE A 63 -3.69 3.01 14.23
C ILE A 63 -2.26 2.48 14.12
N GLU A 64 -2.05 1.16 14.30
CA GLU A 64 -0.77 0.48 14.02
C GLU A 64 -0.32 0.76 12.58
N VAL A 65 -1.24 0.63 11.60
CA VAL A 65 -0.97 0.91 10.18
C VAL A 65 -0.65 2.37 9.93
N LEU A 66 -1.41 3.29 10.51
CA LEU A 66 -1.19 4.73 10.37
C LEU A 66 0.20 5.11 10.90
N PHE A 67 0.57 4.59 12.08
CA PHE A 67 1.89 4.79 12.66
C PHE A 67 2.99 4.13 11.81
N TRP A 68 2.80 2.88 11.37
CA TRP A 68 3.73 2.15 10.52
C TRP A 68 4.06 2.91 9.21
N LYS A 69 3.03 3.40 8.51
CA LYS A 69 3.22 4.14 7.25
C LYS A 69 3.95 5.46 7.46
N LEU A 70 3.83 6.08 8.63
CA LEU A 70 4.51 7.33 8.98
C LEU A 70 5.86 7.12 9.69
N PHE A 71 6.17 5.90 10.13
CA PHE A 71 7.36 5.59 10.92
C PHE A 71 8.65 6.01 10.21
N SER A 72 8.78 5.70 8.92
CA SER A 72 9.95 6.07 8.10
C SER A 72 10.12 7.58 7.95
N LYS A 73 9.02 8.35 8.03
CA LYS A 73 9.05 9.82 8.03
C LYS A 73 9.40 10.37 9.41
N ARG A 74 8.92 9.74 10.49
CA ARG A 74 9.22 10.14 11.87
C ARG A 74 10.70 10.04 12.21
N VAL A 75 11.39 8.99 11.73
CA VAL A 75 12.85 8.88 11.90
C VAL A 75 13.58 10.09 11.30
N LYS A 76 13.03 10.70 10.25
CA LYS A 76 13.58 11.89 9.60
C LYS A 76 13.06 13.21 10.17
N ASP A 77 11.87 13.20 10.75
CA ASP A 77 11.21 14.37 11.34
C ASP A 77 10.48 13.99 12.64
N PRO A 78 11.15 14.11 13.80
CA PRO A 78 10.56 13.83 15.10
C PRO A 78 9.36 14.72 15.44
N ALA A 79 9.18 15.88 14.79
CA ALA A 79 8.06 16.78 15.04
C ALA A 79 6.72 16.22 14.53
N LEU A 80 6.72 15.13 13.74
CA LEU A 80 5.51 14.43 13.31
C LEU A 80 4.60 13.97 14.46
N ASP A 81 5.15 13.68 15.65
CA ASP A 81 4.36 13.33 16.83
C ASP A 81 3.50 14.51 17.34
N SER A 82 3.94 15.74 17.09
CA SER A 82 3.19 16.96 17.41
C SER A 82 2.23 17.40 16.30
N ASN A 83 2.15 16.63 15.20
CA ASN A 83 1.35 17.02 14.05
C ASN A 83 -0.15 16.83 14.33
N SER A 84 -0.88 17.95 14.35
CA SER A 84 -2.29 17.99 14.76
C SER A 84 -3.20 17.07 13.93
N TRP A 85 -2.93 16.89 12.63
CA TRP A 85 -3.75 16.01 11.79
C TRP A 85 -3.55 14.53 12.12
N TYR A 86 -2.35 14.10 12.52
CA TYR A 86 -2.06 12.70 12.85
C TYR A 86 -2.79 12.31 14.12
N ASN A 87 -2.67 13.15 15.16
CA ASN A 87 -3.41 12.95 16.41
C ASN A 87 -4.92 13.01 16.18
N SER A 88 -5.39 13.92 15.32
CA SER A 88 -6.81 13.97 14.94
C SER A 88 -7.27 12.69 14.23
N ALA A 89 -6.47 12.14 13.32
CA ALA A 89 -6.80 10.89 12.63
C ALA A 89 -6.92 9.72 13.62
N ILE A 90 -6.02 9.63 14.62
CA ILE A 90 -6.11 8.64 15.70
C ILE A 90 -7.42 8.82 16.48
N ASP A 91 -7.73 10.05 16.89
CA ASP A 91 -8.92 10.32 17.71
C ASP A 91 -10.23 10.04 16.95
N ILE A 92 -10.24 10.18 15.63
CA ILE A 92 -11.37 9.79 14.79
C ILE A 92 -11.44 8.27 14.70
N LEU A 93 -10.32 7.58 14.42
CA LEU A 93 -10.29 6.11 14.34
C LEU A 93 -10.77 5.44 15.64
N LYS A 94 -10.45 6.01 16.82
CA LYS A 94 -10.95 5.53 18.12
C LYS A 94 -12.47 5.63 18.26
N LYS A 95 -13.12 6.51 17.52
CA LYS A 95 -14.57 6.75 17.53
C LYS A 95 -15.29 6.10 16.35
N THR A 96 -14.54 5.72 15.31
CA THR A 96 -15.05 4.98 14.15
C THR A 96 -15.29 3.53 14.54
N SER A 97 -16.45 2.99 14.15
CA SER A 97 -16.73 1.56 14.28
C SER A 97 -15.76 0.76 13.39
N PRO A 98 -14.93 -0.14 13.95
CA PRO A 98 -14.00 -0.97 13.16
C PRO A 98 -14.74 -1.80 12.11
N TYR A 99 -15.92 -2.28 12.46
CA TYR A 99 -16.79 -3.03 11.54
C TYR A 99 -17.26 -2.17 10.37
N ALA A 100 -17.76 -0.95 10.64
CA ALA A 100 -18.20 -0.05 9.58
C ALA A 100 -17.05 0.31 8.63
N PHE A 101 -15.87 0.57 9.18
CA PHE A 101 -14.70 0.90 8.37
C PHE A 101 -14.22 -0.29 7.53
N TRP A 102 -14.24 -1.50 8.10
CA TRP A 102 -13.95 -2.74 7.36
C TRP A 102 -14.95 -2.97 6.21
N THR A 103 -16.24 -2.72 6.44
CA THR A 103 -17.28 -2.84 5.41
C THR A 103 -17.01 -1.91 4.25
N GLU A 104 -16.64 -0.65 4.50
CA GLU A 104 -16.31 0.28 3.42
C GLU A 104 -15.07 -0.13 2.61
N ILE A 105 -14.06 -0.72 3.27
CA ILE A 105 -12.91 -1.32 2.59
C ILE A 105 -13.34 -2.49 1.71
N SER A 106 -14.26 -3.33 2.21
CA SER A 106 -14.80 -4.47 1.47
C SER A 106 -15.63 -4.00 0.26
N ASP A 107 -16.52 -3.03 0.45
CA ASP A 107 -17.34 -2.45 -0.60
C ASP A 107 -16.48 -1.78 -1.70
N PHE A 108 -15.37 -1.14 -1.32
CA PHE A 108 -14.40 -0.59 -2.27
C PHE A 108 -13.80 -1.68 -3.16
N VAL A 109 -13.38 -2.80 -2.55
CA VAL A 109 -12.81 -3.95 -3.25
C VAL A 109 -13.84 -4.61 -4.17
N ASP A 110 -15.06 -4.80 -3.68
CA ASP A 110 -16.14 -5.40 -4.45
C ASP A 110 -16.49 -4.53 -5.66
N ALA A 111 -16.62 -3.22 -5.47
CA ALA A 111 -16.86 -2.28 -6.57
C ALA A 111 -15.73 -2.31 -7.62
N LEU A 112 -14.48 -2.44 -7.17
CA LEU A 112 -13.33 -2.52 -8.06
C LEU A 112 -13.33 -3.80 -8.90
N ASN A 113 -13.72 -4.94 -8.32
CA ASN A 113 -13.79 -6.21 -9.04
C ASN A 113 -14.96 -6.29 -10.04
N HIS A 114 -15.97 -5.42 -9.90
CA HIS A 114 -17.09 -5.30 -10.83
C HIS A 114 -16.95 -4.11 -11.81
N ASP A 115 -15.75 -3.51 -11.91
CA ASP A 115 -15.48 -2.34 -12.76
C ASP A 115 -16.44 -1.16 -12.55
N ASN A 116 -17.04 -1.04 -11.35
CA ASN A 116 -18.01 0.02 -11.03
C ASN A 116 -17.28 1.25 -10.47
N ILE A 117 -16.74 2.06 -11.37
CA ILE A 117 -15.92 3.25 -11.03
C ILE A 117 -16.67 4.26 -10.13
N HIS A 118 -17.99 4.39 -10.30
CA HIS A 118 -18.78 5.28 -9.44
C HIS A 118 -18.74 4.83 -7.97
N ASP A 119 -18.99 3.54 -7.73
CA ASP A 119 -18.96 2.99 -6.37
C ASP A 119 -17.53 2.90 -5.82
N VAL A 120 -16.52 2.65 -6.66
CA VAL A 120 -15.10 2.73 -6.27
C VAL A 120 -14.75 4.11 -5.72
N MET A 121 -15.14 5.18 -6.42
CA MET A 121 -14.91 6.56 -5.98
C MET A 121 -15.65 6.87 -4.66
N LYS A 122 -16.93 6.50 -4.60
CA LYS A 122 -17.77 6.71 -3.43
C LYS A 122 -17.24 5.99 -2.19
N ASN A 123 -16.88 4.71 -2.30
CA ASN A 123 -16.38 3.91 -1.19
C ASN A 123 -15.00 4.41 -0.74
N TYR A 124 -14.14 4.78 -1.69
CA TYR A 124 -12.88 5.44 -1.35
C TYR A 124 -13.08 6.75 -0.56
N GLN A 125 -14.03 7.60 -0.97
CA GLN A 125 -14.31 8.86 -0.27
C GLN A 125 -14.79 8.61 1.17
N ARG A 126 -15.55 7.54 1.41
CA ARG A 126 -15.96 7.12 2.76
C ARG A 126 -14.75 6.69 3.60
N ILE A 127 -13.88 5.83 3.06
CA ILE A 127 -12.64 5.39 3.72
C ILE A 127 -11.77 6.61 4.08
N ALA A 128 -11.57 7.53 3.14
CA ALA A 128 -10.79 8.75 3.37
C ALA A 128 -11.46 9.69 4.41
N GLY A 129 -12.79 9.71 4.45
CA GLY A 129 -13.59 10.46 5.42
C GLY A 129 -13.34 10.04 6.88
N HIS A 130 -13.11 8.76 7.13
CA HIS A 130 -12.80 8.24 8.49
C HIS A 130 -11.46 8.70 9.05
N ILE A 131 -10.54 9.12 8.21
CA ILE A 131 -9.21 9.53 8.67
C ILE A 131 -8.94 11.02 8.50
N ARG A 132 -9.82 11.74 7.77
CA ARG A 132 -9.73 13.19 7.49
C ARG A 132 -8.34 13.67 7.05
N ILE A 133 -7.62 12.84 6.28
CA ILE A 133 -6.23 13.10 5.90
C ILE A 133 -6.17 13.98 4.64
N ARG A 134 -5.27 14.98 4.65
CA ARG A 134 -5.02 15.90 3.52
C ARG A 134 -4.33 15.23 2.32
N ASN A 135 -3.48 14.23 2.56
CA ASN A 135 -2.90 13.35 1.53
C ASN A 135 -3.89 12.25 1.16
N LYS A 136 -4.77 12.57 0.22
CA LYS A 136 -6.02 11.86 0.04
C LYS A 136 -5.84 10.38 -0.35
N LEU A 137 -4.78 10.01 -1.09
CA LEU A 137 -4.65 8.69 -1.72
C LEU A 137 -3.92 7.62 -0.91
N ILE A 138 -2.71 7.90 -0.45
CA ILE A 138 -1.76 6.86 0.00
C ILE A 138 -2.25 6.13 1.26
N ILE A 139 -2.72 6.86 2.27
CA ILE A 139 -3.06 6.26 3.56
C ILE A 139 -4.36 5.44 3.46
N PRO A 140 -5.49 5.95 2.92
CA PRO A 140 -6.69 5.14 2.72
C PRO A 140 -6.43 3.83 1.97
N LEU A 141 -5.64 3.90 0.89
CA LEU A 141 -5.32 2.72 0.08
C LEU A 141 -4.32 1.77 0.75
N THR A 142 -3.58 2.22 1.76
CA THR A 142 -2.75 1.32 2.57
C THR A 142 -3.64 0.33 3.33
N PHE A 143 -4.77 0.78 3.88
CA PHE A 143 -5.73 -0.13 4.55
C PHE A 143 -6.32 -1.16 3.59
N THR A 144 -6.73 -0.72 2.39
CA THR A 144 -7.32 -1.63 1.38
C THR A 144 -6.30 -2.67 0.92
N SER A 145 -5.04 -2.27 0.74
CA SER A 145 -3.94 -3.18 0.36
C SER A 145 -3.58 -4.20 1.44
N LEU A 146 -3.67 -3.84 2.72
CA LEU A 146 -3.45 -4.79 3.82
C LEU A 146 -4.64 -5.75 4.00
N ALA A 147 -5.85 -5.25 3.76
CA ALA A 147 -7.07 -6.04 3.80
C ALA A 147 -7.15 -7.07 2.66
N TYR A 148 -6.56 -6.75 1.49
CA TYR A 148 -6.65 -7.57 0.29
C TYR A 148 -5.35 -7.56 -0.56
N PRO A 149 -4.20 -8.02 -0.04
CA PRO A 149 -2.91 -7.94 -0.75
C PRO A 149 -2.85 -8.82 -2.01
N GLU A 150 -3.70 -9.83 -2.11
CA GLU A 150 -3.81 -10.72 -3.27
C GLU A 150 -4.36 -10.01 -4.51
N ILE A 151 -4.99 -8.84 -4.33
CA ILE A 151 -5.65 -8.12 -5.41
C ILE A 151 -5.29 -6.64 -5.48
N LEU A 152 -4.77 -6.05 -4.40
CA LEU A 152 -4.49 -4.62 -4.27
C LEU A 152 -3.01 -4.38 -3.90
N PRO A 153 -2.21 -3.78 -4.80
CA PRO A 153 -0.90 -3.24 -4.46
C PRO A 153 -1.03 -1.96 -3.64
N MET A 154 -0.03 -1.65 -2.82
CA MET A 154 0.07 -0.32 -2.22
C MET A 154 0.48 0.73 -3.25
N ILE A 155 0.37 1.99 -2.86
CA ILE A 155 0.94 3.12 -3.59
C ILE A 155 1.58 4.07 -2.59
N ASP A 156 2.80 4.54 -2.89
CA ASP A 156 3.44 5.62 -2.15
C ASP A 156 4.31 6.48 -3.06
N THR A 157 5.01 7.47 -2.49
CA THR A 157 5.82 8.41 -3.26
C THR A 157 7.00 7.75 -3.99
N VAL A 158 7.55 6.66 -3.44
CA VAL A 158 8.64 5.90 -4.08
C VAL A 158 8.09 5.17 -5.30
N VAL A 159 6.96 4.48 -5.14
CA VAL A 159 6.29 3.78 -6.25
C VAL A 159 5.81 4.77 -7.31
N ILE A 160 5.22 5.90 -6.92
CA ILE A 160 4.82 6.97 -7.84
C ILE A 160 6.00 7.49 -8.66
N SER A 161 7.15 7.74 -8.00
CA SER A 161 8.37 8.15 -8.68
C SER A 161 8.83 7.11 -9.69
N TRP A 162 8.76 5.83 -9.34
CA TRP A 162 9.10 4.75 -10.25
C TRP A 162 8.14 4.70 -11.44
N ILE A 163 6.83 4.75 -11.21
CA ILE A 163 5.81 4.74 -12.27
C ILE A 163 6.09 5.86 -13.27
N ASN A 164 6.24 7.09 -12.79
CA ASN A 164 6.47 8.26 -13.64
C ASN A 164 7.76 8.17 -14.47
N GLY A 165 8.80 7.51 -13.96
CA GLY A 165 10.07 7.31 -14.66
C GLY A 165 10.08 6.16 -15.67
N ASN A 166 9.12 5.24 -15.61
CA ASN A 166 9.18 3.95 -16.31
C ASN A 166 7.99 3.67 -17.25
N LEU A 167 7.10 4.66 -17.46
CA LEU A 167 5.87 4.51 -18.25
C LEU A 167 6.08 3.90 -19.63
N LYS A 168 6.99 4.45 -20.43
CA LYS A 168 7.15 4.08 -21.85
C LYS A 168 7.50 2.61 -21.99
N GLU A 169 8.48 2.17 -21.22
CA GLU A 169 9.11 0.86 -21.37
C GLU A 169 8.23 -0.23 -20.75
N HIS A 170 7.61 0.03 -19.60
CA HIS A 170 6.73 -0.92 -18.94
C HIS A 170 5.29 -0.93 -19.44
N ASN A 171 4.94 -0.09 -20.43
CA ASN A 171 3.64 -0.12 -21.12
C ASN A 171 3.68 -0.86 -22.46
N THR A 172 4.86 -1.09 -23.04
CA THR A 172 4.99 -1.76 -24.34
C THR A 172 4.45 -3.19 -24.27
N GLY A 173 3.45 -3.51 -25.11
CA GLY A 173 2.87 -4.85 -25.19
C GLY A 173 1.99 -5.26 -24.01
N ARG A 174 1.60 -4.32 -23.14
CA ARG A 174 0.74 -4.59 -21.98
C ARG A 174 -0.74 -4.37 -22.28
N LYS A 175 -1.61 -5.17 -21.67
CA LYS A 175 -3.06 -4.92 -21.67
C LYS A 175 -3.41 -3.75 -20.75
N ASN A 176 -2.81 -3.71 -19.57
CA ASN A 176 -3.00 -2.65 -18.59
C ASN A 176 -1.82 -1.70 -18.64
N THR A 177 -2.06 -0.46 -19.06
CA THR A 177 -1.02 0.57 -19.14
C THR A 177 -1.02 1.47 -17.91
N LEU A 178 0.18 1.80 -17.44
CA LEU A 178 0.43 2.79 -16.39
C LEU A 178 0.15 4.21 -16.90
N ILE A 179 -0.30 5.06 -15.99
CA ILE A 179 -0.52 6.50 -16.22
C ILE A 179 0.28 7.31 -15.19
N ALA A 180 0.93 8.39 -15.65
CA ALA A 180 1.71 9.27 -14.79
C ALA A 180 0.86 9.91 -13.69
N PHE A 181 1.33 9.90 -12.44
CA PHE A 181 0.73 10.66 -11.35
C PHE A 181 1.19 12.13 -11.37
N PRO A 182 0.27 13.09 -11.14
CA PRO A 182 0.62 14.51 -11.07
C PRO A 182 1.50 14.80 -9.86
N ILE A 183 2.59 15.53 -10.07
CA ILE A 183 3.54 15.89 -9.00
C ILE A 183 3.07 17.11 -8.21
N MET A 184 2.36 18.05 -8.84
CA MET A 184 2.06 19.38 -8.25
C MET A 184 0.62 19.55 -7.76
N THR A 185 -0.34 18.77 -8.29
CA THR A 185 -1.78 18.93 -7.98
C THR A 185 -2.48 17.59 -7.76
N PRO A 186 -2.06 16.82 -6.73
CA PRO A 186 -2.72 15.56 -6.40
C PRO A 186 -4.17 15.81 -5.96
N THR A 187 -5.12 15.28 -6.71
CA THR A 187 -6.54 15.26 -6.35
C THR A 187 -7.05 13.83 -6.48
N ILE A 188 -8.08 13.47 -5.71
CA ILE A 188 -8.61 12.09 -5.75
C ILE A 188 -9.13 11.77 -7.16
N GLU A 189 -9.81 12.73 -7.75
CA GLU A 189 -10.44 12.63 -9.06
C GLU A 189 -9.41 12.34 -10.15
N ASN A 190 -8.19 12.85 -9.98
CA ASN A 190 -7.07 12.57 -10.86
C ASN A 190 -6.33 11.28 -10.46
N ASP A 191 -6.06 11.08 -9.18
CA ASP A 191 -5.13 10.06 -8.72
C ASP A 191 -5.77 8.67 -8.62
N LEU A 192 -7.07 8.58 -8.33
CA LEU A 192 -7.75 7.29 -8.17
C LEU A 192 -7.82 6.50 -9.50
N PRO A 193 -8.20 7.08 -10.66
CA PRO A 193 -8.11 6.37 -11.93
C PRO A 193 -6.70 5.86 -12.27
N ARG A 194 -5.67 6.61 -11.88
CA ARG A 194 -4.25 6.23 -12.08
C ARG A 194 -3.85 5.08 -11.16
N TYR A 195 -4.33 5.09 -9.93
CA TYR A 195 -4.20 3.96 -9.02
C TYR A 195 -4.89 2.71 -9.56
N ILE A 196 -6.10 2.81 -10.11
CA ILE A 196 -6.79 1.66 -10.71
C ILE A 196 -5.98 1.06 -11.87
N ARG A 197 -5.35 1.91 -12.69
CA ARG A 197 -4.41 1.44 -13.73
C ARG A 197 -3.18 0.74 -13.15
N TRP A 198 -2.64 1.27 -12.05
CA TRP A 198 -1.57 0.61 -11.29
C TRP A 198 -1.99 -0.76 -10.74
N VAL A 199 -3.22 -0.89 -10.20
CA VAL A 199 -3.78 -2.18 -9.78
C VAL A 199 -3.82 -3.17 -10.95
N GLY A 200 -4.38 -2.77 -12.08
CA GLY A 200 -4.47 -3.63 -13.28
C GLY A 200 -3.08 -4.06 -13.78
N TRP A 201 -2.13 -3.15 -13.81
CA TRP A 201 -0.75 -3.45 -14.21
C TRP A 201 -0.06 -4.42 -13.24
N CYS A 202 -0.26 -4.26 -11.93
CA CYS A 202 0.31 -5.18 -10.93
C CYS A 202 -0.29 -6.59 -11.04
N ARG A 203 -1.60 -6.69 -11.27
CA ARG A 203 -2.28 -7.99 -11.48
C ARG A 203 -1.72 -8.71 -12.71
N GLU A 204 -1.64 -8.03 -13.84
CA GLU A 204 -1.04 -8.57 -15.06
C GLU A 204 0.44 -8.95 -14.86
N SER A 205 1.20 -8.14 -14.12
CA SER A 205 2.62 -8.43 -13.84
C SER A 205 2.78 -9.66 -12.95
N ALA A 206 1.93 -9.80 -11.93
CA ALA A 206 1.94 -10.96 -11.05
C ALA A 206 1.61 -12.24 -11.82
N GLU A 207 0.62 -12.21 -12.71
CA GLU A 207 0.31 -13.33 -13.62
C GLU A 207 1.52 -13.75 -14.45
N ILE A 208 2.19 -12.80 -15.09
CA ILE A 208 3.38 -13.08 -15.91
C ILE A 208 4.54 -13.62 -15.06
N LEU A 209 4.79 -13.03 -13.88
CA LEU A 209 5.84 -13.48 -12.97
C LEU A 209 5.59 -14.88 -12.41
N ASN A 210 4.33 -15.26 -12.20
CA ASN A 210 3.98 -16.64 -11.82
C ASN A 210 4.32 -17.68 -12.89
N HIS A 211 4.48 -17.26 -14.16
CA HIS A 211 4.94 -18.13 -15.24
C HIS A 211 6.45 -18.07 -15.48
N LEU A 212 7.08 -16.92 -15.25
CA LEU A 212 8.47 -16.68 -15.63
C LEU A 212 9.47 -16.82 -14.47
N SER A 213 9.02 -16.66 -13.23
CA SER A 213 9.90 -16.62 -12.06
C SER A 213 10.08 -17.97 -11.38
N ARG A 214 11.01 -18.04 -10.42
CA ARG A 214 11.17 -19.22 -9.58
C ARG A 214 9.93 -19.49 -8.72
N TYR A 215 9.18 -18.43 -8.41
CA TYR A 215 8.01 -18.46 -7.56
C TYR A 215 6.71 -18.48 -8.37
N ASN A 216 5.71 -19.20 -7.89
CA ASN A 216 4.37 -19.27 -8.49
C ASN A 216 3.27 -18.67 -7.59
N ASP A 217 3.66 -17.81 -6.65
CA ASP A 217 2.81 -17.19 -5.63
C ASP A 217 2.86 -15.65 -5.65
N TRP A 218 3.32 -15.04 -6.74
CA TRP A 218 3.34 -13.58 -6.89
C TRP A 218 1.94 -13.01 -6.75
N ARG A 219 1.80 -12.08 -5.81
CA ARG A 219 0.61 -11.24 -5.63
C ARG A 219 0.88 -9.85 -6.23
N PRO A 220 -0.16 -9.06 -6.58
CA PRO A 220 -0.01 -7.65 -6.92
C PRO A 220 0.76 -6.86 -5.85
N ARG A 221 0.55 -7.20 -4.57
CA ARG A 221 1.33 -6.67 -3.45
C ARG A 221 2.83 -6.95 -3.55
N ASP A 222 3.22 -8.15 -4.00
CA ASP A 222 4.64 -8.52 -4.15
C ASP A 222 5.30 -7.79 -5.32
N VAL A 223 4.54 -7.54 -6.40
CA VAL A 223 4.99 -6.68 -7.52
C VAL A 223 5.28 -5.26 -7.02
N GLU A 224 4.39 -4.68 -6.21
CA GLU A 224 4.65 -3.38 -5.58
C GLU A 224 5.91 -3.41 -4.72
N MET A 225 6.08 -4.46 -3.91
CA MET A 225 7.23 -4.58 -3.01
C MET A 225 8.54 -4.62 -3.81
N ALA A 226 8.57 -5.36 -4.92
CA ALA A 226 9.71 -5.41 -5.83
C ALA A 226 9.99 -4.03 -6.46
N VAL A 227 8.95 -3.33 -6.96
CA VAL A 227 9.08 -1.97 -7.50
C VAL A 227 9.61 -0.99 -6.45
N PHE A 228 9.06 -1.04 -5.24
CA PHE A 228 9.50 -0.21 -4.12
C PHE A 228 10.98 -0.45 -3.77
N THR A 229 11.37 -1.72 -3.63
CA THR A 229 12.75 -2.11 -3.34
C THR A 229 13.71 -1.65 -4.42
N TYR A 230 13.35 -1.89 -5.68
CA TYR A 230 14.15 -1.53 -6.83
C TYR A 230 14.45 -0.04 -6.87
N GLN A 231 13.40 0.78 -6.73
CA GLN A 231 13.53 2.23 -6.72
C GLN A 231 14.37 2.73 -5.53
N ARG A 232 14.21 2.12 -4.35
CA ARG A 232 14.94 2.52 -3.14
C ARG A 232 16.42 2.17 -3.18
N LEU A 233 16.78 1.01 -3.76
CA LEU A 233 18.16 0.56 -3.86
C LEU A 233 18.92 1.20 -5.03
N GLY A 234 18.23 1.95 -5.90
CA GLY A 234 18.87 2.67 -7.01
C GLY A 234 19.54 1.74 -8.01
N LEU A 235 18.99 0.54 -8.23
CA LEU A 235 19.61 -0.56 -8.99
C LEU A 235 19.73 -0.33 -10.52
N GLY A 236 19.89 0.91 -11.00
CA GLY A 236 20.10 1.20 -12.43
C GLY A 236 18.83 1.10 -13.28
N LYS A 237 18.96 1.09 -14.62
CA LYS A 237 17.82 1.24 -15.56
C LYS A 237 16.99 -0.04 -15.67
N GLN A 238 15.83 0.01 -14.99
CA GLN A 238 14.67 -0.87 -15.07
C GLN A 238 14.78 -2.30 -14.55
N LEU A 239 13.79 -2.66 -13.73
CA LEU A 239 13.35 -4.05 -13.60
C LEU A 239 13.10 -4.58 -15.02
N GLU A 240 13.60 -5.77 -15.31
CA GLU A 240 13.42 -6.39 -16.63
C GLU A 240 11.96 -6.28 -17.10
N ILE A 241 11.79 -5.84 -18.35
CA ILE A 241 10.49 -5.66 -18.97
C ILE A 241 9.86 -7.04 -19.12
N LEU A 242 8.69 -7.21 -18.50
CA LEU A 242 7.93 -8.44 -18.56
C LEU A 242 7.21 -8.53 -19.91
N HIS A 243 7.77 -9.30 -20.84
CA HIS A 243 7.09 -9.65 -22.08
C HIS A 243 6.15 -10.84 -21.83
N ARG A 244 4.97 -10.81 -22.45
CA ARG A 244 4.18 -12.04 -22.60
C ARG A 244 4.94 -12.93 -23.60
N ALA A 245 5.25 -14.16 -23.19
CA ALA A 245 5.71 -15.20 -24.10
C ALA A 245 4.63 -15.54 -25.14
#